data_AF-A0AB73FAP8-F1
#
_entry.id   AF-A0AB73FAP8-F1
#
_cell.length_a   1.000
_cell.length_b   1.000
_cell.length_c   1.000
_cell.angle_alpha   90.00
_cell.angle_beta   90.00
_cell.angle_gamma   90.00
#
_symmetry.space_group_name_H-M   'P 1'
#
loop_
_entity.id
_entity.type
_entity.pdbx_description
1 polymer ?
#
loop_
_entity_poly.entity_id
_entity_poly.type
_entity_poly.pdbx_seq_one_letter_code
_entity_poly.pdbx_strand_id
1 'polypeptide(L)'
;MRSKTINLVVVPLLLTACSHNDGPLVQDVYNNQYDCARDWNNETCKQENNSSGHGSSYVGSRYLGPAYYQNNREVSYHGNTLHPYSNLSVGRPIISSTAKSASSSSPIRGGFGRSGFSFGG
;
A
#
# COMPACT_ATOMS: atom_id res chain seq x y z
N MET A 1 -60.70 -4.43 -1.28
CA MET A 1 -59.31 -4.51 -1.76
C MET A 1 -58.54 -5.40 -0.80
N ARG A 2 -58.06 -6.57 -1.25
CA ARG A 2 -57.37 -7.55 -0.39
C ARG A 2 -55.92 -7.11 -0.18
N SER A 3 -55.54 -6.77 1.04
CA SER A 3 -54.15 -6.48 1.41
C SER A 3 -53.35 -7.78 1.42
N LYS A 4 -52.27 -7.85 0.64
CA LYS A 4 -51.29 -8.95 0.67
C LYS A 4 -50.13 -8.53 1.56
N THR A 5 -49.88 -9.29 2.61
CA THR A 5 -48.70 -9.15 3.46
C THR A 5 -47.49 -9.69 2.72
N ILE A 6 -46.49 -8.84 2.49
CA ILE A 6 -45.20 -9.23 1.92
C ILE A 6 -44.26 -9.51 3.09
N ASN A 7 -43.86 -10.76 3.26
CA ASN A 7 -42.84 -11.12 4.23
C ASN A 7 -41.47 -10.78 3.65
N LEU A 8 -40.82 -9.76 4.21
CA LEU A 8 -39.47 -9.37 3.86
C LEU A 8 -38.48 -10.30 4.57
N VAL A 9 -37.91 -11.26 3.84
CA VAL A 9 -36.83 -12.10 4.37
C VAL A 9 -35.53 -11.33 4.23
N VAL A 10 -35.08 -10.71 5.33
CA VAL A 10 -33.76 -10.08 5.42
C VAL A 10 -32.74 -11.20 5.57
N VAL A 11 -32.12 -11.59 4.46
CA VAL A 11 -30.98 -12.51 4.48
C VAL A 11 -29.78 -11.74 5.02
N PRO A 12 -29.19 -12.12 6.18
CA PRO A 12 -27.93 -11.54 6.61
C PRO A 12 -26.85 -12.04 5.64
N LEU A 13 -26.49 -11.19 4.68
CA LEU A 13 -25.21 -11.30 4.01
C LEU A 13 -24.15 -11.16 5.12
N LEU A 14 -23.58 -12.29 5.51
CA LEU A 14 -22.33 -12.30 6.26
C LEU A 14 -21.31 -11.58 5.39
N LEU A 15 -21.17 -10.28 5.62
CA LEU A 15 -20.06 -9.48 5.11
C LEU A 15 -18.81 -10.04 5.78
N THR A 16 -18.28 -11.12 5.20
CA THR A 16 -16.94 -11.61 5.46
C THR A 16 -16.04 -10.41 5.22
N ALA A 17 -15.67 -9.74 6.32
CA ALA A 17 -14.73 -8.64 6.30
C ALA A 17 -13.51 -9.17 5.58
N CYS A 18 -13.27 -8.65 4.38
CA CYS A 18 -12.24 -9.15 3.51
C CYS A 18 -10.89 -8.72 4.11
N SER A 19 -10.39 -9.53 5.04
CA SER A 19 -8.98 -9.62 5.37
C SER A 19 -8.32 -10.22 4.13
N HIS A 20 -8.19 -9.41 3.09
CA HIS A 20 -7.44 -9.78 1.90
C HIS A 20 -6.02 -10.09 2.37
N ASN A 21 -5.54 -11.27 1.96
CA ASN A 21 -4.19 -11.81 2.14
C ASN A 21 -3.12 -10.96 1.43
N ASP A 22 -3.28 -9.64 1.43
CA ASP A 22 -2.22 -8.72 1.10
C ASP A 22 -1.18 -8.91 2.20
N GLY A 23 -0.06 -9.54 1.85
CA GLY A 23 1.04 -9.83 2.76
C GLY A 23 1.51 -8.56 3.50
N PRO A 24 2.47 -8.68 4.42
CA PRO A 24 2.92 -7.50 5.12
C PRO A 24 3.46 -6.46 4.13
N LEU A 25 3.31 -5.18 4.48
CA LEU A 25 3.88 -4.10 3.71
C LEU A 25 5.38 -4.11 3.90
N VAL A 26 6.09 -3.92 2.80
CA VAL A 26 7.54 -3.95 2.73
C VAL A 26 7.98 -2.60 2.19
N GLN A 27 9.03 -2.06 2.81
CA GLN A 27 9.62 -0.79 2.43
C GLN A 27 11.13 -0.98 2.26
N ASP A 28 11.61 -0.73 1.06
CA ASP A 28 13.02 -0.89 0.72
C ASP A 28 13.87 0.21 1.34
N VAL A 29 15.08 -0.16 1.77
CA VAL A 29 16.07 0.76 2.35
C VAL A 29 17.19 0.97 1.35
N TYR A 30 17.69 2.20 1.27
CA TYR A 30 18.73 2.65 0.35
C TYR A 30 19.79 3.44 1.13
N ASN A 31 21.05 3.34 0.69
CA ASN A 31 22.14 4.11 1.29
C ASN A 31 22.06 5.60 0.93
N ASN A 32 21.54 5.93 -0.26
CA ASN A 32 21.50 7.28 -0.80
C ASN A 32 20.17 7.57 -1.51
N GLN A 33 19.85 8.86 -1.66
CA GLN A 33 18.66 9.31 -2.41
C GLN A 33 18.71 8.91 -3.88
N TYR A 34 19.90 8.97 -4.48
CA TYR A 34 20.09 8.66 -5.90
C TYR A 34 19.71 7.22 -6.24
N ASP A 35 20.12 6.26 -5.42
CA ASP A 35 19.80 4.85 -5.64
C ASP A 35 18.30 4.59 -5.50
N CYS A 36 17.66 5.22 -4.52
CA CYS A 36 16.21 5.16 -4.34
C CYS A 36 15.46 5.80 -5.52
N ALA A 37 15.89 6.99 -5.95
CA ALA A 37 15.23 7.73 -7.03
C ALA A 37 15.39 7.03 -8.39
N ARG A 38 16.49 6.30 -8.57
CA ARG A 38 16.73 5.46 -9.75
C ARG A 38 15.81 4.24 -9.78
N ASP A 39 15.50 3.66 -8.62
CA ASP A 39 14.56 2.55 -8.52
C ASP A 39 13.10 3.00 -8.66
N TRP A 40 12.69 4.08 -8.01
CA TRP A 40 11.29 4.48 -7.93
C TRP A 40 11.03 5.84 -8.58
N ASN A 41 11.30 6.90 -7.82
CA ASN A 41 11.28 8.30 -8.23
C ASN A 41 11.74 9.11 -7.01
N ASN A 42 12.35 10.26 -7.25
CA ASN A 42 12.81 11.17 -6.20
C ASN A 42 11.71 11.52 -5.18
N GLU A 43 10.49 11.75 -5.64
CA GLU A 43 9.36 12.20 -4.81
C GLU A 43 8.75 11.09 -3.92
N THR A 44 9.01 9.83 -4.26
CA THR A 44 8.60 8.67 -3.45
C THR A 44 9.63 8.28 -2.39
N CYS A 45 10.87 8.76 -2.56
CA CYS A 45 11.98 8.49 -1.66
C CYS A 45 11.93 9.41 -0.45
N LYS A 46 11.85 8.84 0.75
CA LYS A 46 11.86 9.60 2.00
C LYS A 46 13.13 9.30 2.78
N GLN A 47 13.77 10.33 3.29
CA GLN A 47 14.86 10.13 4.24
C GLN A 47 14.32 9.43 5.49
N GLU A 48 15.08 8.47 6.01
CA GLU A 48 14.79 7.84 7.29
C GLU A 48 14.86 8.90 8.38
N ASN A 49 13.69 9.34 8.85
CA ASN A 49 13.64 10.17 10.04
C ASN A 49 13.62 9.24 11.26
N ASN A 50 14.54 9.48 12.19
CA ASN A 50 14.80 8.65 13.37
C ASN A 50 13.61 8.56 14.35
N SER A 51 12.47 9.19 14.05
CA SER A 51 11.29 9.30 14.90
C SER A 51 10.26 8.17 14.74
N SER A 52 10.34 7.36 13.69
CA SER A 52 9.50 6.15 13.55
C SER A 52 10.29 4.94 14.02
N GLY A 53 10.34 4.74 15.33
CA GLY A 53 11.09 3.64 15.94
C GLY A 53 10.66 2.31 15.38
N HIS A 54 11.57 1.60 14.72
CA HIS A 54 11.78 0.16 14.67
C HIS A 54 13.29 0.02 14.36
N GLY A 55 14.04 -0.51 15.31
CA GLY A 55 15.47 -0.21 15.48
C GLY A 55 16.38 -0.59 14.31
N SER A 56 17.30 0.32 13.97
CA SER A 56 18.69 0.00 13.64
C SER A 56 19.53 1.28 13.62
N SER A 57 20.18 1.53 14.76
CA SER A 57 21.24 2.51 14.92
C SER A 57 22.41 2.17 13.98
N TYR A 58 22.42 2.75 12.77
CA TYR A 58 23.58 2.76 11.90
C TYR A 58 23.62 4.07 11.10
N VAL A 59 24.28 5.04 11.73
CA VAL A 59 25.10 6.12 11.16
C VAL A 59 25.06 6.21 9.63
N GLY A 60 24.18 7.06 9.11
CA GLY A 60 24.09 7.43 7.70
C GLY A 60 22.66 7.83 7.34
N SER A 61 22.49 8.94 6.63
CA SER A 61 21.19 9.39 6.13
C SER A 61 20.63 8.39 5.13
N ARG A 62 20.03 7.30 5.61
CA ARG A 62 19.38 6.29 4.76
C ARG A 62 18.11 6.84 4.14
N TYR A 63 17.74 6.27 3.01
CA TYR A 63 16.53 6.61 2.29
C TYR A 63 15.62 5.39 2.20
N LEU A 64 14.32 5.62 2.32
CA LEU A 64 13.30 4.60 2.19
C LEU A 64 12.55 4.83 0.88
N GLY A 65 12.35 3.74 0.16
CA GLY A 65 11.43 3.69 -0.98
C GLY A 65 9.97 3.78 -0.53
N PRO A 66 9.03 3.74 -1.47
CA PRO A 66 7.61 3.63 -1.14
C PRO A 66 7.29 2.29 -0.47
N ALA A 67 6.20 2.24 0.31
CA ALA A 67 5.73 0.99 0.90
C ALA A 67 4.85 0.24 -0.10
N TYR A 68 5.10 -1.05 -0.30
CA TYR A 68 4.41 -1.93 -1.24
C TYR A 68 4.10 -3.27 -0.57
N TYR A 69 3.23 -4.10 -1.13
CA TYR A 69 2.95 -5.42 -0.54
C TYR A 69 4.06 -6.40 -0.90
N GLN A 70 4.51 -7.26 0.02
CA GLN A 70 5.64 -8.17 -0.24
C GLN A 70 5.55 -8.96 -1.56
N ASN A 71 4.33 -9.33 -1.97
CA ASN A 71 4.07 -10.09 -3.20
C ASN A 71 3.68 -9.21 -4.41
N ASN A 72 3.58 -7.89 -4.23
CA ASN A 72 3.28 -6.91 -5.27
C ASN A 72 4.11 -5.64 -5.07
N ARG A 73 5.28 -5.58 -5.71
CA ARG A 73 6.19 -4.42 -5.67
C ARG A 73 5.72 -3.33 -6.64
N GLU A 74 4.48 -2.90 -6.48
CA GLU A 74 3.84 -1.83 -7.26
C GLU A 74 3.11 -0.87 -6.34
N VAL A 75 3.23 0.43 -6.63
CA VAL A 75 2.60 1.50 -5.84
C VAL A 75 1.93 2.50 -6.76
N SER A 76 0.81 3.06 -6.31
CA SER A 76 0.11 4.13 -6.99
C SER A 76 0.67 5.47 -6.53
N TYR A 77 1.17 6.26 -7.47
CA TYR A 77 1.71 7.60 -7.26
C TYR A 77 1.05 8.56 -8.24
N HIS A 78 0.35 9.59 -7.72
CA HIS A 78 -0.38 10.57 -8.55
C HIS A 78 -1.32 9.95 -9.60
N GLY A 79 -1.90 8.79 -9.32
CA GLY A 79 -2.79 8.06 -10.24
C GLY A 79 -2.06 7.17 -11.26
N ASN A 80 -0.73 7.17 -11.27
CA ASN A 80 0.09 6.29 -12.08
C ASN A 80 0.59 5.10 -11.26
N THR A 81 0.72 3.94 -11.90
CA THR A 81 1.35 2.77 -11.27
C THR A 81 2.85 2.85 -11.46
N LEU A 82 3.57 2.96 -10.36
CA LEU A 82 5.03 2.89 -10.31
C LEU A 82 5.44 1.47 -9.93
N HIS A 83 6.42 0.96 -10.66
CA HIS A 83 7.14 -0.26 -10.35
C HIS A 83 8.62 0.09 -10.22
N PRO A 84 9.39 -0.69 -9.47
CA PRO A 84 10.81 -0.44 -9.33
C PRO A 84 11.53 -0.78 -10.63
N TYR A 85 12.42 0.10 -11.09
CA TYR A 85 13.25 -0.16 -12.26
C TYR A 85 14.35 -1.20 -11.99
N SER A 86 14.87 -1.27 -10.77
CA SER A 86 15.88 -2.25 -10.37
C SER A 86 15.74 -2.69 -8.90
N ASN A 87 16.72 -3.43 -8.39
CA ASN A 87 16.77 -3.87 -7.00
C ASN A 87 18.06 -3.35 -6.35
N LEU A 88 18.11 -2.03 -6.15
CA LEU A 88 19.23 -1.35 -5.52
C LEU A 88 19.04 -1.19 -4.02
N SER A 89 18.00 -1.83 -3.49
CA SER A 89 17.74 -1.87 -2.06
C SER A 89 18.91 -2.53 -1.34
N VAL A 90 19.27 -1.99 -0.18
CA VAL A 90 20.38 -2.43 0.65
C VAL A 90 19.88 -2.78 2.04
N GLY A 91 20.42 -3.88 2.57
CA GLY A 91 20.08 -4.33 3.91
C GLY A 91 18.72 -5.03 3.98
N ARG A 92 18.13 -5.03 5.18
CA ARG A 92 16.84 -5.68 5.45
C ARG A 92 15.73 -4.67 5.17
N PRO A 93 14.73 -5.02 4.34
CA PRO A 93 13.61 -4.13 4.12
C PRO A 93 12.78 -4.00 5.40
N ILE A 94 12.15 -2.84 5.58
CA ILE A 94 11.30 -2.56 6.73
C ILE A 94 9.92 -3.15 6.46
N ILE A 95 9.46 -3.99 7.38
CA ILE A 95 8.18 -4.67 7.27
C ILE A 95 7.19 -3.98 8.20
N SER A 96 6.06 -3.51 7.67
CA SER A 96 4.96 -2.91 8.44
C SER A 96 3.64 -3.64 8.20
N SER A 97 2.78 -3.66 9.20
CA SER A 97 1.41 -4.19 9.06
C SER A 97 0.44 -3.16 8.45
N THR A 98 0.81 -1.87 8.50
CA THR A 98 -0.07 -0.74 8.16
C THR A 98 0.62 0.21 7.20
N ALA A 99 -0.14 0.67 6.19
CA ALA A 99 0.34 1.67 5.24
C ALA A 99 0.35 3.05 5.91
N LYS A 100 1.44 3.81 5.72
CA LYS A 100 1.54 5.17 6.26
C LYS A 100 0.61 6.10 5.47
N SER A 101 -0.41 6.67 6.12
CA SER A 101 -1.40 7.55 5.49
C SER A 101 -0.82 8.85 4.90
N ALA A 102 0.38 9.24 5.33
CA ALA A 102 1.10 10.44 4.86
C ALA A 102 2.21 10.12 3.83
N SER A 103 2.22 8.91 3.25
CA SER A 103 3.10 8.58 2.14
C SER A 103 2.63 9.24 0.86
N SER A 104 3.58 9.66 0.02
CA SER A 104 3.29 10.27 -1.29
C SER A 104 2.78 9.23 -2.31
N SER A 105 2.94 7.94 -2.00
CA SER A 105 2.47 6.80 -2.75
C SER A 105 1.62 5.87 -1.88
N SER A 106 0.70 5.17 -2.54
CA SER A 106 -0.17 4.19 -1.92
C SER A 106 0.13 2.78 -2.44
N PRO A 107 0.30 1.77 -1.59
CA PRO A 107 0.51 0.40 -2.04
C PRO A 107 -0.69 -0.08 -2.84
N ILE A 108 -0.46 -0.68 -4.02
CA ILE A 108 -1.55 -1.20 -4.86
C ILE A 108 -2.01 -2.52 -4.28
N ARG A 109 -3.18 -2.46 -3.64
CA ARG A 109 -3.89 -3.63 -3.14
C ARG A 109 -4.66 -4.24 -4.31
N GLY A 110 -4.43 -5.50 -4.62
CA GLY A 110 -5.10 -6.17 -5.72
C GLY A 110 -6.59 -6.31 -5.41
N GLY A 111 -7.42 -5.42 -5.98
CA GLY A 111 -8.88 -5.51 -5.84
C GLY A 111 -9.54 -4.14 -5.67
N PHE A 112 -10.58 -3.93 -6.48
CA PHE A 112 -11.42 -2.72 -6.56
C PHE A 112 -10.75 -1.49 -7.19
N GLY A 113 -10.15 -1.70 -8.36
CA GLY A 113 -10.31 -0.70 -9.42
C GLY A 113 -11.81 -0.42 -9.57
N ARG A 114 -12.17 0.86 -9.48
CA ARG A 114 -13.53 1.39 -9.48
C ARG A 114 -14.29 0.94 -10.74
N SER A 115 -14.87 -0.26 -10.74
CA SER A 115 -16.03 -0.53 -11.58
C SER A 115 -17.16 0.29 -10.98
N GLY A 116 -17.52 1.39 -11.65
CA GLY A 116 -18.69 2.16 -11.31
C GLY A 116 -19.90 1.24 -11.27
N PHE A 117 -20.31 0.83 -10.07
CA PHE A 117 -21.63 0.27 -9.84
C PHE A 117 -22.61 1.44 -9.90
N SER A 118 -22.92 1.87 -11.12
CA SER A 118 -24.10 2.66 -11.40
C SER A 118 -25.31 1.75 -11.18
N PHE A 119 -25.72 1.60 -9.92
CA PHE A 119 -27.09 1.20 -9.60
C PHE A 119 -27.99 2.39 -9.95
N GLY A 120 -28.24 2.56 -11.26
CA GLY A 120 -29.28 3.42 -11.79
C GLY A 120 -30.44 2.52 -12.19
N GLY A 121 -31.36 2.31 -11.26
CA GLY A 121 -32.72 1.85 -11.56
C GLY A 121 -33.58 2.99 -12.06
#